data_AF-A0A945BW78-F1
#
_entry.id   AF-A0A945BW78-F1
#
_cell.length_a   1.000
_cell.length_b   1.000
_cell.length_c   1.000
_cell.angle_alpha   90.00
_cell.angle_beta   90.00
_cell.angle_gamma   90.00
#
_symmetry.space_group_name_H-M   'P 1'
#
loop_
_entity.id
_entity.type
_entity.pdbx_description
1 polymer ?
#
loop_
_entity_poly.entity_id
_entity_poly.type
_entity_poly.pdbx_seq_one_letter_code
_entity_poly.pdbx_strand_id
1 'polypeptide(L)'
;VIGPLIYFNFIASSAPVAFNITHSYLLIIPGGFLVGFGTRLGGGCTSGHGICGIGRLSTSSIIATGIFVAVGMLTVAVLQQFGIYL
;
A
#
# COMPACT_ATOMS: atom_id res chain seq x y z
N VAL A 1 -2.31 1.12 17.01
CA VAL A 1 -1.96 2.05 18.10
C VAL A 1 -0.46 2.04 18.41
N ILE A 2 0.22 0.89 18.45
CA ILE A 2 1.66 0.81 18.73
C ILE A 2 2.53 1.40 17.59
N GLY A 3 2.13 1.20 16.32
CA GLY A 3 2.89 1.66 15.14
C GLY A 3 3.22 3.16 15.11
N PRO A 4 2.26 4.07 15.31
CA PRO A 4 2.53 5.51 15.38
C PRO A 4 3.50 5.90 16.51
N LEU A 5 3.43 5.19 17.65
CA LEU A 5 4.27 5.44 18.82
C LEU A 5 5.73 5.01 18.59
N ILE A 6 5.94 3.88 17.92
CA ILE A 6 7.28 3.40 17.51
C ILE A 6 7.87 4.32 16.44
N TYR A 7 7.07 4.72 15.45
CA TYR A 7 7.52 5.61 14.38
C TYR A 7 7.97 6.98 14.92
N PHE A 8 7.21 7.55 15.86
CA PHE A 8 7.57 8.83 16.49
C PHE A 8 8.85 8.76 17.33
N ASN A 9 9.04 7.69 18.10
CA ASN A 9 10.21 7.56 18.99
C ASN A 9 11.51 7.15 18.27
N PHE A 10 11.41 6.45 17.13
CA PHE A 10 12.59 5.85 16.49
C PHE A 10 12.96 6.48 15.14
N ILE A 11 12.00 7.08 14.42
CA ILE A 11 12.19 7.54 13.02
C ILE A 11 11.88 9.04 12.87
N ALA A 12 10.90 9.59 13.60
CA ALA A 12 10.39 10.95 13.39
C ALA A 12 11.00 12.03 14.31
N SER A 13 12.22 11.87 14.84
CA SER A 13 12.83 12.93 15.66
C SER A 13 13.21 14.19 14.86
N SER A 14 13.09 14.21 13.52
CA SER A 14 13.57 15.34 12.71
C SER A 14 12.90 15.55 11.33
N ALA A 15 11.79 14.88 10.99
CA ALA A 15 11.12 15.11 9.70
C ALA A 15 9.59 15.17 9.80
N PRO A 16 8.92 16.25 9.36
CA PRO A 16 7.47 16.29 9.24
C PRO A 16 7.00 15.34 8.15
N VAL A 17 5.98 14.52 8.44
CA VAL A 17 5.32 13.69 7.44
C VAL A 17 4.46 14.61 6.56
N ALA A 18 5.03 15.06 5.44
CA ALA A 18 4.31 15.85 4.46
C ALA A 18 3.30 14.96 3.71
N PHE A 19 2.02 15.08 4.04
CA PHE A 19 0.93 14.47 3.29
C PHE A 19 0.57 15.37 2.12
N ASN A 20 1.19 15.15 0.97
CA ASN A 20 0.69 15.71 -0.28
C ASN A 20 -0.33 14.71 -0.86
N ILE A 21 -1.42 15.24 -1.40
CA ILE A 21 -2.47 14.42 -2.01
C ILE A 21 -2.55 14.84 -3.47
N THR A 22 -2.18 13.92 -4.34
CA THR A 22 -2.23 14.12 -5.78
C THR A 22 -3.66 14.36 -6.23
N HIS A 23 -3.88 15.50 -6.87
CA HIS A 23 -5.13 15.88 -7.53
C HIS A 23 -5.16 15.49 -9.02
N SER A 24 -4.10 14.83 -9.51
CA SER A 24 -3.98 14.44 -10.91
C SER A 24 -4.88 13.24 -11.23
N TYR A 25 -6.03 13.53 -11.84
CA TYR A 25 -6.95 12.51 -12.36
C TYR A 25 -6.27 11.51 -13.30
N LEU A 26 -5.23 11.95 -14.02
CA LEU A 26 -4.46 11.15 -14.97
C LEU A 26 -3.68 10.00 -14.29
N LEU A 27 -3.32 10.10 -13.01
CA LEU A 27 -2.72 8.99 -12.25
C LEU A 27 -3.78 8.14 -11.54
N ILE A 28 -4.82 8.79 -11.01
CA ILE A 28 -5.85 8.13 -10.19
C ILE A 28 -6.69 7.16 -11.02
N ILE A 29 -7.11 7.55 -12.22
CA ILE A 29 -7.97 6.74 -13.09
C ILE A 29 -7.28 5.42 -13.50
N PRO A 30 -6.08 5.43 -14.11
CA PRO A 30 -5.41 4.18 -14.49
C PRO A 30 -4.97 3.39 -13.26
N GLY A 31 -4.50 4.05 -12.18
CA GLY A 31 -4.13 3.36 -10.94
C GLY A 31 -5.30 2.61 -10.32
N GLY A 32 -6.45 3.25 -10.19
CA GLY A 32 -7.68 2.63 -9.68
C GLY A 32 -8.17 1.49 -10.57
N PHE A 33 -8.08 1.64 -11.91
CA PHE A 33 -8.43 0.59 -12.84
C PHE A 33 -7.51 -0.65 -12.71
N LEU A 34 -6.19 -0.45 -12.66
CA LEU A 34 -5.22 -1.54 -12.49
C LEU A 34 -5.44 -2.29 -11.17
N VAL A 35 -5.69 -1.57 -10.07
CA VAL A 35 -5.97 -2.19 -8.76
C VAL A 35 -7.28 -2.97 -8.83
N GLY A 36 -8.35 -2.38 -9.37
CA GLY A 36 -9.64 -3.05 -9.53
C GLY A 36 -9.53 -4.34 -10.36
N PHE A 37 -8.86 -4.27 -11.51
CA PHE A 37 -8.61 -5.43 -12.36
C PHE A 37 -7.76 -6.50 -11.64
N GLY A 38 -6.71 -6.08 -10.93
CA GLY A 38 -5.85 -6.98 -10.14
C GLY A 38 -6.61 -7.71 -9.03
N THR A 39 -7.53 -7.05 -8.33
CA THR A 39 -8.36 -7.71 -7.29
C THR A 39 -9.31 -8.76 -7.87
N ARG A 40 -9.82 -8.55 -9.09
CA ARG A 40 -10.66 -9.52 -9.79
C ARG A 40 -9.86 -10.77 -10.18
N LEU A 41 -8.63 -10.57 -10.70
CA LEU A 41 -7.72 -11.67 -11.03
C LEU A 41 -7.27 -12.44 -9.79
N GLY A 42 -7.02 -11.74 -8.68
CA GLY A 42 -6.61 -12.33 -7.40
C GLY A 42 -7.73 -13.02 -6.62
N GLY A 43 -8.95 -13.08 -7.15
CA GLY A 43 -10.08 -13.77 -6.49
C GLY A 43 -10.59 -13.09 -5.21
N GLY A 44 -10.20 -11.83 -4.95
CA GLY A 44 -10.62 -11.11 -3.76
C GLY A 44 -9.90 -9.77 -3.57
N CYS A 45 -10.40 -8.96 -2.64
CA CYS A 45 -9.78 -7.70 -2.27
C CYS A 45 -8.61 -7.92 -1.28
N THR A 46 -7.74 -6.94 -1.18
CA THR A 46 -6.58 -6.95 -0.26
C THR A 46 -7.01 -6.99 1.20
N SER A 47 -8.10 -6.29 1.55
CA SER A 47 -8.71 -6.36 2.89
C SER A 47 -9.25 -7.76 3.22
N GLY A 48 -9.88 -8.44 2.25
CA GLY A 48 -10.42 -9.79 2.45
C GLY A 48 -9.33 -10.84 2.63
N HIS A 49 -8.25 -10.75 1.84
CA HIS A 49 -7.07 -11.58 2.03
C HIS A 49 -6.34 -11.27 3.35
N GLY A 50 -6.25 -9.99 3.71
CA GLY A 50 -5.58 -9.55 4.93
C GLY A 50 -6.32 -9.94 6.21
N ILE A 51 -7.61 -9.61 6.33
CA ILE A 51 -8.36 -9.79 7.58
C ILE A 51 -8.87 -11.23 7.70
N CYS A 52 -9.69 -11.67 6.74
CA CYS A 52 -10.31 -12.99 6.79
C CYS A 52 -9.34 -14.11 6.40
N GLY A 53 -8.50 -13.89 5.40
CA GLY A 53 -7.58 -14.91 4.89
C GLY A 53 -6.40 -15.20 5.82
N ILE A 54 -5.77 -14.17 6.41
CA ILE A 54 -4.73 -14.36 7.45
C ILE A 54 -5.35 -14.91 8.74
N GLY A 55 -6.56 -14.47 9.11
CA GLY A 55 -7.28 -15.02 10.26
C GLY A 55 -7.58 -16.52 10.16
N ARG A 56 -7.68 -17.07 8.95
CA ARG A 56 -7.83 -18.52 8.68
C ARG A 56 -6.50 -19.26 8.49
N LEU A 57 -5.36 -18.60 8.74
CA LEU A 57 -4.00 -19.12 8.49
C LEU A 57 -3.79 -19.65 7.07
N SER A 58 -4.44 -19.04 6.07
CA SER A 58 -4.19 -19.40 4.68
C SER A 58 -2.84 -18.84 4.22
N THR A 59 -1.89 -19.72 3.93
CA THR A 59 -0.55 -19.36 3.40
C THR A 59 -0.63 -18.56 2.11
N SER A 60 -1.52 -18.94 1.19
CA SER A 60 -1.77 -18.20 -0.05
C SER A 60 -2.20 -16.76 0.21
N SER A 61 -3.00 -16.53 1.25
CA SER A 61 -3.49 -15.19 1.59
C SER A 61 -2.42 -14.31 2.22
N ILE A 62 -1.54 -14.90 3.03
CA ILE A 62 -0.39 -14.21 3.61
C ILE A 62 0.57 -13.77 2.50
N ILE A 63 0.87 -14.67 1.55
CA ILE A 63 1.74 -14.37 0.41
C ILE A 63 1.13 -13.28 -0.48
N ALA A 64 -0.16 -13.39 -0.83
CA ALA A 64 -0.85 -12.39 -1.64
C ALA A 64 -0.83 -11.00 -0.98
N THR A 65 -1.08 -10.94 0.32
CA THR A 65 -1.05 -9.69 1.08
C THR A 65 0.37 -9.11 1.16
N GLY A 66 1.39 -9.96 1.40
CA GLY A 66 2.79 -9.55 1.44
C GLY A 66 3.29 -8.97 0.12
N ILE A 67 2.97 -9.62 -1.01
CA ILE A 67 3.32 -9.13 -2.35
C ILE A 67 2.63 -7.80 -2.62
N PHE A 68 1.33 -7.68 -2.30
CA PHE A 68 0.60 -6.43 -2.52
C PHE A 68 1.25 -5.25 -1.80
N VAL A 69 1.60 -5.44 -0.52
CA VAL A 69 2.25 -4.39 0.29
C VAL A 69 3.66 -4.08 -0.25
N ALA A 70 4.45 -5.09 -0.59
CA ALA A 70 5.81 -4.91 -1.12
C ALA A 70 5.81 -4.13 -2.45
N VAL A 71 4.92 -4.50 -3.37
CA VAL A 71 4.77 -3.81 -4.66
C VAL A 71 4.26 -2.37 -4.45
N GLY A 72 3.37 -2.15 -3.48
CA GLY A 72 2.92 -0.81 -3.12
C GLY A 72 4.07 0.08 -2.63
N MET A 73 4.91 -0.42 -1.72
CA MET A 73 6.11 0.31 -1.27
C MET A 73 7.07 0.58 -2.43
N LEU A 74 7.33 -0.42 -3.26
CA LEU A 74 8.20 -0.28 -4.42
C LEU A 74 7.68 0.77 -5.41
N THR A 75 6.37 0.77 -5.67
CA THR A 75 5.73 1.72 -6.58
C THR A 75 5.88 3.15 -6.08
N VAL A 76 5.68 3.39 -4.78
CA VAL A 76 5.89 4.71 -4.16
C VAL A 76 7.35 5.13 -4.22
N ALA A 77 8.28 4.23 -3.91
CA ALA A 77 9.72 4.52 -3.96
C ALA A 77 10.16 4.90 -5.39
N VAL A 78 9.68 4.16 -6.39
CA VAL A 78 9.95 4.43 -7.81
C VAL A 78 9.36 5.78 -8.23
N LEU A 79 8.09 6.04 -7.91
CA LEU A 79 7.44 7.32 -8.25
C LEU A 79 8.14 8.52 -7.61
N GLN A 80 8.55 8.41 -6.34
CA GLN A 80 9.31 9.45 -5.67
C GLN A 80 10.68 9.68 -6.33
N GLN A 81 11.34 8.64 -6.83
CA GLN A 81 12.61 8.78 -7.55
C GLN A 81 12.44 9.51 -8.91
N PHE A 82 11.27 9.42 -9.53
CA PHE A 82 10.91 10.21 -10.73
C PHE A 82 10.44 11.63 -10.41
N GLY A 83 10.49 12.06 -9.13
CA GLY A 83 10.03 13.38 -8.71
C GLY A 83 8.51 13.54 -8.72
N ILE A 84 7.76 12.44 -8.85
CA ILE A 84 6.31 12.41 -8.73
C ILE A 84 6.00 12.21 -7.24
N TYR A 85 5.95 13.32 -6.51
CA TYR A 85 5.47 13.34 -5.13
C TYR A 85 3.94 13.22 -5.16
N LEU A 86 3.47 12.04 -4.76
CA LEU A 86 2.04 11.76 -4.57
C LEU A 86 1.45 12.64 -3.49
#